data_AF-A0A2V8RTK4-F1
#
_entry.id   AF-A0A2V8RTK4-F1
#
_cell.length_a   1.000
_cell.length_b   1.000
_cell.length_c   1.000
_cell.angle_alpha   90.00
_cell.angle_beta   90.00
_cell.angle_gamma   90.00
#
_symmetry.space_group_name_H-M   'P 1'
#
loop_
_entity.id
_entity.type
_entity.pdbx_description
1 polymer ?
#
loop_
_entity_poly.entity_id
_entity_poly.type
_entity_poly.pdbx_seq_one_letter_code
_entity_poly.pdbx_strand_id
1 'polypeptide(L)'
;MAATDAQPFPIKNKAFRVVFPLLDADGDLVTGATTPDSEISKDQGTFVDCTNEMTEIATTSGVYYLDLTATEMNADCVVIIAKSATAGMKTTVMTIYPIDLKEPTGVPAYGAGGAGLEEILAWIMALQRNKLTQTSTTSTLRNDADSGTIATSTIADDGTTLTRGEWA
;
A
#
# COMPACT_ATOMS: atom_id res chain seq x y z
N MET A 1 -1.15 4.29 17.04
CA MET A 1 -0.81 3.08 16.25
C MET A 1 0.32 2.29 16.87
N ALA A 2 0.57 1.07 16.39
CA ALA A 2 1.72 0.26 16.79
C ALA A 2 2.98 0.71 16.03
N ALA A 3 4.17 0.48 16.59
CA ALA A 3 5.43 0.79 15.91
C ALA A 3 5.60 0.04 14.57
N THR A 4 4.90 -1.09 14.41
CA THR A 4 4.88 -1.90 13.19
C THR A 4 4.20 -1.24 11.99
N ASP A 5 3.48 -0.14 12.21
CA ASP A 5 2.77 0.60 11.15
C ASP A 5 3.70 1.60 10.43
N ALA A 6 4.91 1.83 10.95
CA ALA A 6 6.00 2.50 10.24
C ALA A 6 6.67 1.50 9.28
N GLN A 7 6.04 1.28 8.13
CA GLN A 7 6.56 0.39 7.10
C GLN A 7 7.22 1.22 5.98
N PRO A 8 8.25 0.69 5.31
CA PRO A 8 8.90 1.43 4.21
C PRO A 8 7.96 1.64 3.01
N PHE A 9 6.94 0.78 2.87
CA PHE A 9 5.98 0.85 1.79
C PHE A 9 4.58 1.09 2.37
N PRO A 10 3.86 2.13 1.91
CA PRO A 10 2.46 2.32 2.26
C PRO A 10 1.62 1.22 1.62
N ILE A 11 0.71 0.61 2.38
CA ILE A 11 -0.17 -0.46 1.90
C ILE A 11 -1.61 0.04 2.00
N LYS A 12 -2.38 -0.13 0.92
CA LYS A 12 -3.79 0.25 0.88
C LYS A 12 -4.57 -0.49 1.97
N ASN A 13 -5.53 0.19 2.60
CA ASN A 13 -6.34 -0.38 3.69
C ASN A 13 -5.55 -0.83 4.94
N LYS A 14 -4.33 -0.33 5.12
CA LYS A 14 -3.53 -0.57 6.32
C LYS A 14 -3.14 0.76 6.95
N ALA A 15 -3.11 0.82 8.28
CA ALA A 15 -2.61 1.99 8.99
C ALA A 15 -1.14 2.27 8.61
N PHE A 16 -0.77 3.55 8.55
CA PHE A 16 0.54 3.97 8.09
C PHE A 16 1.05 5.18 8.87
N ARG A 17 2.32 5.15 9.27
CA ARG A 17 2.98 6.29 9.90
C ARG A 17 3.90 6.98 8.90
N VAL A 18 3.63 8.26 8.63
CA VAL A 18 4.55 9.12 7.89
C VAL A 18 5.35 9.96 8.87
N VAL A 19 6.65 10.13 8.60
CA VAL A 19 7.59 10.95 9.41
C VAL A 19 8.17 12.03 8.52
N PHE A 20 8.15 13.28 8.98
CA PHE A 20 8.52 14.44 8.18
C PHE A 20 8.99 15.60 9.07
N PRO A 21 9.90 16.47 8.58
CA PRO A 21 10.23 17.71 9.26
C PRO A 21 9.15 18.78 9.02
N LEU A 22 9.04 19.71 9.96
CA LEU A 22 8.45 21.02 9.68
C LEU A 22 9.58 22.03 9.49
N LEU A 23 9.46 22.87 8.46
CA LEU A 23 10.48 23.85 8.10
C LEU A 23 9.88 25.25 8.09
N ASP A 24 10.68 26.25 8.45
CA ASP A 24 10.33 27.66 8.29
C ASP A 24 10.77 28.20 6.92
N ALA A 25 10.69 29.52 6.75
CA ALA A 25 11.06 30.19 5.49
C ALA A 25 12.56 30.09 5.17
N ASP A 26 13.40 29.89 6.17
CA ASP A 26 14.85 29.83 6.05
C ASP A 26 15.34 28.37 5.91
N GLY A 27 14.43 27.41 6.06
CA GLY A 27 14.73 25.98 6.01
C GLY A 27 15.15 25.40 7.37
N ASP A 28 14.98 26.16 8.44
CA ASP A 28 15.25 25.70 9.80
C ASP A 28 14.09 24.87 10.35
N LEU A 29 14.42 23.95 11.24
CA LEU A 29 13.47 23.04 11.86
C LEU A 29 12.52 23.77 12.82
N VAL A 30 11.21 23.59 12.63
CA VAL A 30 10.17 24.19 13.48
C VAL A 30 9.81 23.24 14.63
N THR A 31 10.14 23.64 15.85
CA THR A 31 9.84 22.87 17.07
C THR A 31 8.55 23.35 17.73
N GLY A 32 7.85 22.48 18.47
CA GLY A 32 6.69 22.86 19.28
C GLY A 32 5.55 23.51 18.48
N ALA A 33 5.15 22.91 17.36
CA ALA A 33 4.10 23.45 16.50
C ALA A 33 2.79 23.75 17.29
N THR A 34 2.26 24.97 17.13
CA THR A 34 1.02 25.42 17.76
C THR A 34 -0.15 25.18 16.84
N THR A 35 -1.26 24.66 17.36
CA THR A 35 -2.45 24.26 16.57
C THR A 35 -2.08 23.40 15.35
N PRO A 36 -1.48 22.21 15.56
CA PRO A 36 -1.26 21.27 14.46
C PRO A 36 -2.55 20.99 13.70
N ASP A 37 -2.46 21.00 12.38
CA ASP A 37 -3.61 20.93 11.48
C ASP A 37 -3.22 20.12 10.23
N SER A 38 -3.53 18.84 10.27
CA SER A 38 -3.13 17.83 9.30
C SER A 38 -4.33 17.48 8.43
N GLU A 39 -4.25 17.73 7.13
CA GLU A 39 -5.34 17.44 6.20
C GLU A 39 -4.91 16.44 5.13
N ILE A 40 -5.86 15.66 4.65
CA ILE A 40 -5.68 14.61 3.66
C ILE A 40 -6.58 14.84 2.44
N SER A 41 -6.01 14.67 1.25
CA SER A 41 -6.71 14.52 -0.02
C SER A 41 -6.52 13.09 -0.52
N LYS A 42 -7.63 12.46 -0.90
CA LYS A 42 -7.66 11.12 -1.50
C LYS A 42 -8.06 11.24 -2.95
N ASP A 43 -7.24 10.71 -3.84
CA ASP A 43 -7.47 10.67 -5.29
C ASP A 43 -7.86 12.04 -5.88
N GLN A 44 -7.09 13.07 -5.46
CA GLN A 44 -7.28 14.47 -5.86
C GLN A 44 -8.63 15.07 -5.43
N GLY A 45 -9.27 14.49 -4.42
CA GLY A 45 -10.43 15.08 -3.76
C GLY A 45 -10.09 16.33 -2.94
N THR A 46 -11.12 16.99 -2.42
CA THR A 46 -10.96 18.11 -1.48
C THR A 46 -10.24 17.65 -0.22
N PHE A 47 -9.34 18.48 0.30
CA PHE A 47 -8.70 18.24 1.59
C PHE A 47 -9.74 18.22 2.71
N VAL A 48 -9.59 17.24 3.60
CA VAL A 48 -10.41 17.08 4.81
C VAL A 48 -9.48 16.82 5.98
N ASP A 49 -9.93 17.14 7.19
CA ASP A 49 -9.17 16.88 8.42
C ASP A 49 -8.79 15.40 8.52
N CYS A 50 -7.53 15.15 8.89
CA CYS A 50 -7.11 13.83 9.30
C CYS A 50 -7.78 13.47 10.63
N THR A 51 -7.94 12.16 10.86
CA THR A 51 -8.43 11.61 12.12
C THR A 51 -7.47 11.91 13.27
N ASN A 52 -6.17 11.95 12.97
CA ASN A 52 -5.12 12.25 13.92
C ASN A 52 -4.34 13.49 13.45
N GLU A 53 -3.75 14.18 14.43
CA GLU A 53 -2.89 15.32 14.16
C GLU A 53 -1.41 14.95 14.24
N MET A 54 -0.59 15.70 13.50
CA MET A 54 0.87 15.55 13.55
C MET A 54 1.38 15.78 14.97
N THR A 55 2.38 14.97 15.36
CA THR A 55 2.96 14.99 16.70
C THR A 55 4.48 15.04 16.60
N GLU A 56 5.11 15.93 17.36
CA GLU A 56 6.58 16.06 17.38
C GLU A 56 7.23 14.80 18.00
N ILE A 57 8.25 14.27 17.34
CA ILE A 57 9.07 13.16 17.83
C ILE A 57 10.05 13.72 18.84
N ALA A 58 9.75 13.56 20.13
CA ALA A 58 10.51 14.14 21.23
C ALA A 58 10.52 15.68 21.21
N THR A 59 10.68 16.28 22.39
CA THR A 59 10.68 17.73 22.52
C THR A 59 11.83 18.35 21.73
N THR A 60 11.55 19.42 20.98
CA THR A 60 12.55 20.23 20.25
C THR A 60 13.31 19.52 19.13
N SER A 61 12.74 18.48 18.52
CA SER A 61 13.37 17.82 17.37
C SER A 61 13.06 18.49 16.04
N GLY A 62 11.90 19.15 15.93
CA GLY A 62 11.36 19.67 14.67
C GLY A 62 10.98 18.59 13.64
N VAL A 63 11.04 17.32 14.05
CA VAL A 63 10.60 16.17 13.25
C VAL A 63 9.30 15.66 13.83
N TYR A 64 8.31 15.44 12.98
CA TYR A 64 6.96 15.08 13.35
C TYR A 64 6.59 13.75 12.70
N TYR A 65 5.59 13.10 13.28
CA TYR A 65 4.90 11.98 12.64
C TYR A 65 3.40 12.25 12.58
N LEU A 66 2.76 11.67 11.56
CA LEU A 66 1.32 11.58 11.45
C LEU A 66 0.92 10.11 11.32
N ASP A 67 -0.02 9.69 12.16
CA ASP A 67 -0.63 8.37 12.12
C ASP A 67 -1.87 8.42 11.23
N LEU A 68 -1.83 7.71 10.10
CA LEU A 68 -2.96 7.58 9.17
C LEU A 68 -3.68 6.26 9.43
N THR A 69 -5.00 6.33 9.46
CA THR A 69 -5.87 5.16 9.60
C THR A 69 -5.90 4.33 8.31
N ALA A 70 -6.34 3.07 8.43
CA ALA A 70 -6.59 2.21 7.27
C ALA A 70 -7.57 2.83 6.25
N THR A 71 -8.58 3.59 6.73
CA THR A 71 -9.58 4.26 5.89
C THR A 71 -9.01 5.45 5.12
N GLU A 72 -8.09 6.20 5.73
CA GLU A 72 -7.36 7.29 5.08
C GLU A 72 -6.38 6.75 4.03
N MET A 73 -5.80 5.57 4.27
CA MET A 73 -4.93 4.85 3.35
C MET A 73 -5.68 4.02 2.30
N ASN A 74 -7.01 4.14 2.19
CA ASN A 74 -7.79 3.46 1.15
C ASN A 74 -8.01 4.37 -0.07
N ALA A 75 -6.93 4.68 -0.79
CA ALA A 75 -6.89 5.49 -2.00
C ALA A 75 -5.68 5.09 -2.87
N ASP A 76 -5.68 5.45 -4.15
CA ASP A 76 -4.54 5.21 -5.05
C ASP A 76 -3.46 6.30 -4.89
N CYS A 77 -3.88 7.52 -4.59
CA CYS A 77 -3.02 8.65 -4.28
C CYS A 77 -3.52 9.36 -3.03
N VAL A 78 -2.65 9.44 -2.03
CA VAL A 78 -2.88 10.16 -0.78
C VAL A 78 -1.95 11.36 -0.75
N VAL A 79 -2.52 12.56 -0.67
CA VAL A 79 -1.76 13.80 -0.47
C VAL A 79 -2.09 14.35 0.91
N ILE A 80 -1.05 14.72 1.65
CA ILE A 80 -1.18 15.27 2.99
C ILE A 80 -0.60 16.68 2.98
N ILE A 81 -1.28 17.59 3.65
CA ILE A 81 -0.72 18.88 4.04
C ILE A 81 -0.69 18.97 5.56
N ALA A 82 0.48 19.26 6.09
CA ALA A 82 0.68 19.48 7.52
C ALA A 82 0.88 20.98 7.75
N LYS A 83 -0.06 21.58 8.48
CA LYS A 83 -0.13 23.01 8.77
C LYS A 83 -0.01 23.26 10.28
N SER A 84 0.30 24.50 10.63
CA SER A 84 0.42 24.99 12.00
C SER A 84 0.23 26.51 12.01
N ALA A 85 -0.24 27.08 13.13
CA ALA A 85 -0.26 28.53 13.32
C ALA A 85 1.09 29.10 13.77
N THR A 86 2.14 28.26 13.90
CA THR A 86 3.48 28.71 14.25
C THR A 86 4.00 29.71 13.22
N ALA A 87 4.38 30.91 13.69
CA ALA A 87 4.84 31.98 12.82
C ALA A 87 6.05 31.54 11.99
N GLY A 88 6.01 31.83 10.68
CA GLY A 88 7.10 31.53 9.75
C GLY A 88 7.11 30.09 9.21
N MET A 89 6.37 29.16 9.82
CA MET A 89 6.28 27.77 9.36
C MET A 89 5.68 27.68 7.95
N LYS A 90 6.26 26.82 7.11
CA LYS A 90 5.76 26.50 5.77
C LYS A 90 5.05 25.16 5.79
N THR A 91 3.87 25.10 5.17
CA THR A 91 3.10 23.87 5.01
C THR A 91 3.97 22.76 4.40
N THR A 92 4.09 21.64 5.11
CA THR A 92 4.75 20.45 4.59
C THR A 92 3.76 19.66 3.76
N VAL A 93 4.09 19.38 2.50
CA VAL A 93 3.26 18.58 1.60
C VAL A 93 3.91 17.22 1.38
N MET A 94 3.13 16.15 1.47
CA MET A 94 3.59 14.78 1.25
C MET A 94 2.65 14.08 0.28
N THR A 95 3.22 13.38 -0.70
CA THR A 95 2.45 12.52 -1.62
C THR A 95 2.84 11.08 -1.38
N ILE A 96 1.84 10.22 -1.19
CA ILE A 96 1.96 8.82 -0.87
C ILE A 96 1.14 8.03 -1.90
N TYR A 97 1.70 6.94 -2.43
CA TYR A 97 1.02 6.03 -3.35
C TYR A 97 0.88 4.67 -2.66
N PRO A 98 -0.25 4.40 -1.97
CA PRO A 98 -0.47 3.13 -1.29
C PRO A 98 -0.49 1.97 -2.29
N ILE A 99 0.25 0.91 -1.98
CA ILE A 99 0.32 -0.29 -2.81
C ILE A 99 -0.90 -1.18 -2.50
N ASP A 100 -1.61 -1.64 -3.53
CA ASP A 100 -2.70 -2.60 -3.39
C ASP A 100 -2.15 -4.03 -3.37
N LEU A 101 -2.07 -4.62 -2.18
CA LEU A 101 -1.61 -6.00 -1.99
C LEU A 101 -2.81 -6.92 -1.73
N LYS A 102 -3.59 -7.19 -2.78
CA LYS A 102 -4.74 -8.09 -2.74
C LYS A 102 -4.44 -9.43 -3.39
N GLU A 103 -5.18 -10.46 -2.98
CA GLU A 103 -5.15 -11.73 -3.68
C GLU A 103 -5.61 -11.54 -5.14
N PRO A 104 -4.87 -12.07 -6.13
CA PRO A 104 -5.27 -11.99 -7.53
C PRO A 104 -6.51 -12.86 -7.79
N THR A 105 -7.42 -12.36 -8.60
CA THR A 105 -8.62 -13.09 -9.03
C THR A 105 -8.42 -13.87 -10.33
N GLY A 106 -7.24 -13.75 -10.93
CA GLY A 106 -6.89 -14.24 -12.26
C GLY A 106 -5.39 -14.21 -12.49
N VAL A 107 -4.94 -14.76 -13.63
CA VAL A 107 -3.54 -14.65 -14.05
C VAL A 107 -3.25 -13.20 -14.45
N PRO A 108 -2.22 -12.55 -13.87
CA PRO A 108 -1.88 -11.18 -14.23
C PRO A 108 -1.52 -11.04 -15.70
N ALA A 109 -1.93 -9.93 -16.32
CA ALA A 109 -1.60 -9.66 -17.72
C ALA A 109 -0.08 -9.48 -17.91
N TYR A 110 0.49 -10.20 -18.89
CA TYR A 110 1.91 -10.12 -19.24
C TYR A 110 2.10 -9.36 -20.56
N GLY A 111 2.90 -8.29 -20.57
CA GLY A 111 3.19 -7.50 -21.77
C GLY A 111 3.16 -5.98 -21.52
N ALA A 112 3.25 -5.20 -22.59
CA ALA A 112 3.19 -3.74 -22.51
C ALA A 112 1.81 -3.28 -22.00
N GLY A 113 1.79 -2.51 -20.91
CA GLY A 113 0.56 -2.13 -20.21
C GLY A 113 -0.05 -3.26 -19.35
N GLY A 114 0.73 -4.31 -19.06
CA GLY A 114 0.33 -5.40 -18.19
C GLY A 114 0.34 -5.05 -16.70
N ALA A 115 0.31 -6.09 -15.88
CA ALA A 115 0.19 -6.00 -14.44
C ALA A 115 1.31 -5.20 -13.74
N GLY A 116 0.95 -4.53 -12.64
CA GLY A 116 1.89 -3.87 -11.73
C GLY A 116 2.79 -4.86 -10.99
N LEU A 117 3.88 -4.37 -10.38
CA LEU A 117 4.80 -5.22 -9.61
C LEU A 117 4.10 -5.90 -8.42
N GLU A 118 3.17 -5.19 -7.79
CA GLU A 118 2.36 -5.67 -6.68
C GLU A 118 1.46 -6.84 -7.08
N GLU A 119 0.87 -6.79 -8.28
CA GLU A 119 0.02 -7.86 -8.80
C GLU A 119 0.86 -9.10 -9.18
N ILE A 120 2.05 -8.90 -9.75
CA ILE A 120 3.01 -9.97 -10.04
C ILE A 120 3.49 -10.64 -8.74
N LEU A 121 3.81 -9.85 -7.71
CA LEU A 121 4.22 -10.37 -6.41
C LEU A 121 3.08 -11.13 -5.72
N ALA A 122 1.85 -10.61 -5.78
CA ALA A 122 0.67 -11.29 -5.25
C ALA A 122 0.40 -12.61 -5.99
N TRP A 123 0.63 -12.66 -7.31
CA TRP A 123 0.53 -13.89 -8.09
C TRP A 123 1.56 -14.94 -7.70
N ILE A 124 2.81 -14.55 -7.47
CA ILE A 124 3.83 -15.46 -6.95
C ILE A 124 3.41 -16.01 -5.58
N MET A 125 2.88 -15.16 -4.69
CA MET A 125 2.36 -15.63 -3.40
C MET A 125 1.20 -16.62 -3.55
N ALA A 126 0.25 -16.34 -4.44
CA ALA A 126 -0.88 -17.23 -4.71
C ALA A 126 -0.41 -18.59 -5.22
N LEU A 127 0.53 -18.62 -6.19
CA LEU A 127 1.12 -19.85 -6.71
C LEU A 127 1.82 -20.71 -5.64
N GLN A 128 2.41 -20.08 -4.61
CA GLN A 128 3.16 -20.76 -3.57
C GLN A 128 2.31 -21.19 -2.36
N ARG A 129 1.26 -20.43 -2.02
CA ARG A 129 0.45 -20.74 -0.84
C ARG A 129 -0.88 -21.40 -1.14
N ASN A 130 -1.53 -21.02 -2.23
CA ASN A 130 -2.91 -21.41 -2.43
C ASN A 130 -2.99 -22.89 -2.81
N LYS A 131 -4.14 -23.48 -2.50
CA LYS A 131 -4.40 -24.88 -2.83
C LYS A 131 -4.34 -25.10 -4.34
N LEU A 132 -3.55 -26.07 -4.76
CA LEU A 132 -3.54 -26.59 -6.12
C LEU A 132 -4.25 -27.94 -6.14
N THR A 133 -5.26 -28.06 -6.99
CA THR A 133 -5.94 -29.34 -7.25
C THR A 133 -5.55 -29.80 -8.65
N GLN A 134 -5.08 -31.04 -8.79
CA GLN A 134 -4.64 -31.59 -10.06
C GLN A 134 -5.35 -32.90 -10.38
N THR A 135 -5.77 -33.02 -11.63
CA THR A 135 -6.31 -34.24 -12.26
C THR A 135 -5.36 -34.70 -13.37
N SER A 136 -5.72 -35.73 -14.13
CA SER A 136 -4.90 -36.19 -15.26
C SER A 136 -4.79 -35.18 -16.40
N THR A 137 -5.75 -34.26 -16.55
CA THR A 137 -5.80 -33.31 -17.68
C THR A 137 -5.69 -31.84 -17.27
N THR A 138 -5.85 -31.54 -15.98
CA THR A 138 -6.05 -30.15 -15.52
C THR A 138 -5.52 -29.94 -14.12
N SER A 139 -4.79 -28.85 -13.93
CA SER A 139 -4.47 -28.25 -12.64
C SER A 139 -5.26 -26.97 -12.45
N THR A 140 -5.80 -26.77 -11.25
CA THR A 140 -6.53 -25.56 -10.87
C THR A 140 -5.88 -24.94 -9.64
N LEU A 141 -5.53 -23.66 -9.73
CA LEU A 141 -5.13 -22.84 -8.59
C LEU A 141 -6.40 -22.27 -7.96
N ARG A 142 -6.58 -22.51 -6.66
CA ARG A 142 -7.73 -22.03 -5.89
C ARG A 142 -7.43 -20.66 -5.28
N ASN A 143 -8.46 -19.93 -4.88
CA ASN A 143 -8.25 -18.78 -3.98
C ASN A 143 -7.94 -19.26 -2.54
N ASP A 144 -7.46 -18.36 -1.68
CA ASP A 144 -7.06 -18.64 -0.29
C ASP A 144 -8.22 -19.21 0.53
N ALA A 145 -9.45 -18.74 0.26
CA ALA A 145 -10.68 -19.24 0.88
C ALA A 145 -11.17 -20.60 0.33
N ASP A 146 -10.48 -21.19 -0.67
CA ASP A 146 -10.87 -22.40 -1.40
C ASP A 146 -12.32 -22.41 -1.92
N SER A 147 -12.89 -21.24 -2.18
CA SER A 147 -14.26 -21.05 -2.66
C SER A 147 -14.35 -20.91 -4.17
N GLY A 148 -13.25 -20.62 -4.85
CA GLY A 148 -13.18 -20.39 -6.30
C GLY A 148 -11.84 -20.78 -6.93
N THR A 149 -11.84 -20.96 -8.24
CA THR A 149 -10.63 -21.18 -9.03
C THR A 149 -10.18 -19.83 -9.58
N ILE A 150 -8.89 -19.49 -9.41
CA ILE A 150 -8.30 -18.24 -9.92
C ILE A 150 -7.45 -18.46 -11.16
N ALA A 151 -7.02 -19.69 -11.43
CA ALA A 151 -6.38 -20.03 -12.70
C ALA A 151 -6.46 -21.53 -12.97
N THR A 152 -6.37 -21.88 -14.25
CA THR A 152 -6.34 -23.25 -14.75
C THR A 152 -5.13 -23.46 -15.66
N SER A 153 -4.62 -24.69 -15.68
CA SER A 153 -3.55 -25.09 -16.59
C SER A 153 -3.82 -26.51 -17.06
N THR A 154 -3.60 -26.78 -18.34
CA THR A 154 -3.69 -28.13 -18.88
C THR A 154 -2.50 -28.96 -18.42
N ILE A 155 -2.74 -30.23 -18.15
CA ILE A 155 -1.70 -31.21 -17.81
C ILE A 155 -1.82 -32.38 -18.78
N ALA A 156 -0.69 -32.91 -19.21
CA ALA A 156 -0.64 -34.22 -19.83
C ALA A 156 0.63 -34.95 -19.39
N ASP A 157 0.49 -36.24 -19.09
CA ASP A 157 1.59 -37.15 -18.80
C ASP A 157 1.41 -38.39 -19.69
N ASP A 158 2.31 -38.57 -20.65
CA ASP A 158 2.32 -39.73 -21.55
C ASP A 158 3.19 -40.89 -21.04
N GLY A 159 3.64 -40.82 -19.78
CA GLY A 159 4.54 -41.77 -19.14
C GLY A 159 6.02 -41.54 -19.44
N THR A 160 6.34 -40.64 -20.37
CA THR A 160 7.72 -40.22 -20.69
C THR A 160 7.94 -38.72 -20.55
N THR A 161 6.90 -37.94 -20.79
CA THR A 161 6.90 -36.49 -20.79
C THR A 161 5.71 -35.99 -19.99
N LEU A 162 6.00 -35.22 -18.95
CA LEU A 162 4.99 -34.38 -18.29
C LEU A 162 5.02 -33.00 -18.93
N THR A 163 3.89 -32.57 -19.46
CA THR A 163 3.67 -31.21 -19.96
C THR A 163 2.64 -30.51 -19.10
N ARG A 164 2.89 -29.23 -18.82
CA ARG A 164 1.94 -28.32 -18.19
C ARG A 164 1.79 -27.09 -19.06
N GLY A 165 0.57 -26.73 -19.42
CA GLY A 165 0.26 -25.50 -20.13
C GLY A 165 0.50 -24.25 -19.26
N GLU A 166 0.37 -23.08 -19.87
CA GLU A 166 0.38 -21.84 -19.10
C GLU A 166 -0.84 -21.76 -18.18
N TRP A 167 -0.73 -20.96 -17.12
CA TRP A 167 -1.90 -20.60 -16.34
C TRP A 167 -2.77 -19.64 -17.14
N ALA A 168 -4.08 -19.88 -17.15
CA ALA A 168 -5.11 -19.04 -17.77
C ALA A 168 -6.32 -18.89 -16.84
#